data_AF-U2X622-F1
#
_entry.id   AF-U2X622-F1
#
_cell.length_a   1.000
_cell.length_b   1.000
_cell.length_c   1.000
_cell.angle_alpha   90.00
_cell.angle_beta   90.00
_cell.angle_gamma   90.00
#
_symmetry.space_group_name_H-M   'P 1'
#
loop_
_entity.id
_entity.type
_entity.pdbx_description
1 polymer ?
#
loop_
_entity_poly.entity_id
_entity_poly.type
_entity_poly.pdbx_seq_one_letter_code
_entity_poly.pdbx_strand_id
1 'polypeptide(L)'
;MDDLLQCIEDDLEGNLPPEQFSYDFPAIYASYFDDGDLDEKYIDAFDDISEACDWYEPNPLHREDDDEYIGEEELRNKVEEKYQTIKKLSTRST
;
A
#
# COMPACT_ATOMS: atom_id res chain seq x y z
N MET A 1 9.97 7.20 -6.56
CA MET A 1 9.43 5.92 -6.07
C MET A 1 10.06 5.49 -4.76
N ASP A 2 11.27 5.95 -4.42
CA ASP A 2 11.95 5.55 -3.17
C ASP A 2 11.11 5.80 -1.92
N ASP A 3 10.37 6.92 -1.84
CA ASP A 3 9.49 7.21 -0.70
C ASP A 3 8.34 6.21 -0.56
N LEU A 4 7.78 5.73 -1.68
CA LEU A 4 6.74 4.69 -1.68
C LEU A 4 7.29 3.36 -1.18
N LEU A 5 8.48 2.99 -1.62
CA LEU A 5 9.12 1.76 -1.17
C LEU A 5 9.48 1.83 0.31
N GLN A 6 10.01 2.96 0.76
CA GLN A 6 10.36 3.17 2.18
C GLN A 6 9.11 3.09 3.05
N CYS A 7 7.99 3.70 2.64
CA CYS A 7 6.72 3.64 3.37
C CYS A 7 6.20 2.20 3.51
N ILE A 8 6.25 1.42 2.43
CA ILE A 8 5.90 -0.01 2.44
C ILE A 8 6.84 -0.80 3.37
N GLU A 9 8.15 -0.56 3.31
CA GLU A 9 9.13 -1.25 4.14
C GLU A 9 8.92 -0.93 5.64
N ASP A 10 8.64 0.34 5.97
CA ASP A 10 8.39 0.74 7.35
C ASP A 10 7.12 0.09 7.92
N ASP A 11 6.05 -0.06 7.14
CA ASP A 11 4.86 -0.83 7.55
C ASP A 11 5.19 -2.32 7.78
N LEU A 12 5.84 -2.96 6.80
CA LEU A 12 6.16 -4.38 6.85
C LEU A 12 7.15 -4.75 7.96
N GLU A 13 8.03 -3.83 8.36
CA GLU A 13 8.96 -4.00 9.48
C GLU A 13 8.34 -3.62 10.84
N GLY A 14 7.16 -2.98 10.84
CA GLY A 14 6.48 -2.50 12.05
C GLY A 14 7.07 -1.20 12.60
N ASN A 15 7.81 -0.45 11.78
CA ASN A 15 8.29 0.90 12.09
C ASN A 15 7.19 1.95 11.87
N LEU A 16 6.19 1.64 11.02
CA LEU A 16 5.01 2.46 10.76
C LEU A 16 3.74 1.70 11.17
N PRO A 17 2.88 2.26 12.03
CA PRO A 17 1.61 1.62 12.36
C PRO A 17 0.67 1.54 11.14
N PRO A 18 -0.14 0.47 10.99
CA PRO A 18 -1.04 0.29 9.84
C PRO A 18 -2.01 1.46 9.62
N GLU A 19 -2.52 2.04 10.71
CA GLU A 19 -3.38 3.23 10.67
C GLU A 19 -2.65 4.45 10.09
N GLN A 20 -1.37 4.64 10.40
CA GLN A 20 -0.60 5.74 9.82
C GLN A 20 -0.24 5.43 8.36
N PHE A 21 0.15 4.19 8.06
CA PHE A 21 0.43 3.72 6.70
C PHE A 21 -0.76 3.92 5.78
N SER A 22 -1.99 3.62 6.24
CA SER A 22 -3.21 3.77 5.43
C SER A 22 -3.51 5.21 5.02
N TYR A 23 -2.94 6.21 5.69
CA TYR A 23 -3.01 7.61 5.26
C TYR A 23 -1.78 8.05 4.47
N ASP A 24 -0.58 7.67 4.92
CA ASP A 24 0.68 8.14 4.34
C ASP A 24 0.91 7.58 2.94
N PHE A 25 0.68 6.27 2.74
CA PHE A 25 0.95 5.64 1.45
C PHE A 25 0.10 6.23 0.30
N PRO A 26 -1.24 6.33 0.41
CA PRO A 26 -2.05 6.96 -0.63
C PRO A 26 -1.68 8.42 -0.91
N ALA A 27 -1.31 9.17 0.14
CA ALA A 27 -0.91 10.58 0.00
C ALA A 27 0.41 10.72 -0.78
N ILE A 28 1.42 9.90 -0.47
CA ILE A 28 2.67 9.84 -1.22
C ILE A 28 2.39 9.38 -2.65
N TYR A 29 1.54 8.36 -2.84
CA TYR A 29 1.25 7.80 -4.16
C TYR A 29 0.57 8.82 -5.08
N ALA A 30 -0.42 9.54 -4.56
CA ALA A 30 -1.10 10.61 -5.29
C ALA A 30 -0.13 11.69 -5.81
N SER A 31 0.90 12.06 -5.02
CA SER A 31 1.87 13.05 -5.47
C SER A 31 2.71 12.58 -6.65
N TYR A 32 3.06 11.27 -6.69
CA TYR A 32 3.79 10.70 -7.83
C TYR A 32 2.92 10.61 -9.10
N PHE A 33 1.60 10.45 -8.95
CA PHE A 33 0.67 10.42 -10.08
C PHE A 33 0.51 11.81 -10.70
N ASP A 34 0.39 12.86 -9.87
CA ASP A 34 0.30 14.25 -10.32
C ASP A 34 1.57 14.72 -11.06
N ASP A 35 2.74 14.25 -10.62
CA ASP A 35 4.02 14.60 -11.23
C ASP A 35 4.37 13.74 -12.47
N GLY A 36 3.68 12.63 -12.70
CA GLY A 36 3.91 11.73 -13.84
C GLY A 36 5.21 10.92 -13.74
N ASP A 37 5.76 10.77 -12.54
CA ASP A 37 7.11 10.24 -12.27
C ASP A 37 7.13 8.74 -11.96
N LEU A 38 6.04 8.02 -12.29
CA LEU A 38 5.89 6.61 -11.99
C LEU A 38 5.77 5.75 -13.26
N ASP A 39 6.61 4.73 -13.38
CA ASP A 39 6.59 3.77 -14.50
C ASP A 39 5.29 2.95 -14.45
N GLU A 40 4.57 2.92 -15.57
CA GLU A 40 3.27 2.25 -15.72
C GLU A 40 3.27 0.81 -15.22
N LYS A 41 4.40 0.10 -15.31
CA LYS A 41 4.48 -1.30 -14.88
C LYS A 41 4.24 -1.49 -13.37
N TYR A 42 4.40 -0.44 -12.56
CA TYR A 42 4.20 -0.49 -11.12
C TYR A 42 2.83 0.03 -10.67
N ILE A 43 2.09 0.73 -11.54
CA ILE A 43 0.83 1.41 -11.20
C ILE A 43 -0.16 0.41 -10.61
N ASP A 44 -0.44 -0.71 -11.28
CA ASP A 44 -1.37 -1.73 -10.79
C ASP A 44 -1.07 -2.19 -9.34
N ALA A 45 0.22 -2.36 -9.01
CA ALA A 45 0.61 -2.82 -7.68
C ALA A 45 0.46 -1.74 -6.61
N PHE A 46 0.67 -0.46 -6.95
CA PHE A 46 0.47 0.64 -6.02
C PHE A 46 -1.00 1.03 -5.88
N ASP A 47 -1.78 0.94 -6.95
CA ASP A 47 -3.24 1.08 -6.91
C ASP A 47 -3.85 0.04 -5.96
N ASP A 48 -3.47 -1.23 -6.09
CA ASP A 48 -3.96 -2.30 -5.21
C ASP A 48 -3.62 -2.07 -3.72
N ILE A 49 -2.48 -1.45 -3.43
CA ILE A 49 -2.09 -1.09 -2.06
C ILE A 49 -2.92 0.10 -1.58
N SER A 50 -3.06 1.14 -2.41
CA SER A 50 -3.83 2.34 -2.07
C SER A 50 -5.29 2.00 -1.81
N GLU A 51 -5.91 1.16 -2.65
CA GLU A 51 -7.29 0.69 -2.47
C GLU A 51 -7.43 -0.09 -1.15
N ALA A 52 -6.47 -0.95 -0.81
CA ALA A 52 -6.50 -1.66 0.47
C ALA A 52 -6.39 -0.71 1.67
N CYS A 53 -5.65 0.39 1.54
CA CYS A 53 -5.60 1.43 2.57
C CYS A 53 -6.96 2.11 2.75
N ASP A 54 -7.69 2.39 1.67
CA ASP A 54 -9.02 3.00 1.71
C ASP A 54 -10.06 2.10 2.41
N TRP A 55 -9.90 0.78 2.30
CA TRP A 55 -10.76 -0.21 2.95
C TRP A 55 -10.32 -0.61 4.36
N TYR A 56 -9.18 -0.12 4.85
CA TYR A 56 -8.70 -0.45 6.18
C TYR A 56 -9.54 0.23 7.26
N GLU A 57 -10.11 -0.57 8.17
CA GLU A 57 -10.82 -0.06 9.35
C GLU A 57 -10.20 -0.66 10.63
N PRO A 58 -9.47 0.14 11.43
CA PRO A 58 -8.79 -0.34 12.63
C PRO A 58 -9.77 -0.80 13.73
N ASN A 59 -10.99 -0.27 13.76
CA ASN A 59 -11.99 -0.62 14.75
C ASN A 59 -12.78 -1.88 14.33
N PRO A 60 -12.62 -3.03 15.01
CA PRO A 60 -13.35 -4.25 14.66
C PRO A 60 -14.88 -4.10 14.75
N LEU A 61 -15.40 -3.16 15.54
CA LEU A 61 -16.84 -2.92 15.61
C LEU A 61 -17.36 -2.22 14.36
N HIS A 62 -16.58 -1.31 13.78
CA HIS A 62 -16.95 -0.62 12.54
C HIS A 62 -16.71 -1.50 11.30
N ARG A 63 -15.78 -2.46 11.38
CA ARG A 63 -15.61 -3.48 10.33
C ARG A 63 -16.84 -4.35 10.10
N GLU A 64 -17.80 -4.38 11.02
CA GLU A 64 -19.08 -5.08 10.81
C GLU A 64 -20.09 -4.25 10.02
N ASP A 65 -19.84 -2.96 9.79
CA ASP A 65 -20.75 -2.05 9.09
C ASP A 65 -20.71 -2.25 7.56
N ASP A 66 -19.60 -2.78 7.03
CA ASP A 66 -19.39 -3.06 5.60
C ASP A 66 -18.51 -4.31 5.43
N ASP A 67 -18.94 -5.28 4.60
CA ASP A 67 -18.19 -6.53 4.36
C ASP A 67 -16.95 -6.35 3.47
N GLU A 68 -16.79 -5.17 2.86
CA GLU A 68 -15.59 -4.80 2.13
C GLU A 68 -14.46 -4.29 3.05
N TYR A 69 -14.75 -3.91 4.30
CA TYR A 69 -13.72 -3.45 5.23
C TYR A 69 -12.74 -4.56 5.60
N ILE A 70 -11.45 -4.20 5.62
CA ILE A 70 -10.36 -5.11 5.94
C ILE A 70 -9.67 -4.75 7.25
N GLY A 71 -9.18 -5.78 7.95
CA GLY A 71 -8.36 -5.63 9.14
C GLY A 71 -6.86 -5.50 8.84
N GLU A 72 -6.07 -5.35 9.90
CA GLU A 72 -4.62 -5.21 9.81
C GLU A 72 -3.94 -6.40 9.11
N GLU A 73 -4.37 -7.63 9.41
CA GLU A 73 -3.80 -8.83 8.79
C GLU A 73 -4.04 -8.85 7.27
N GLU A 74 -5.23 -8.46 6.83
CA GLU A 74 -5.61 -8.43 5.42
C GLU A 74 -4.87 -7.33 4.67
N LEU A 75 -4.76 -6.13 5.27
CA LEU A 75 -3.97 -5.03 4.74
C LEU A 75 -2.50 -5.47 4.57
N ARG A 76 -1.89 -6.04 5.62
CA ARG A 76 -0.49 -6.46 5.60
C ARG A 76 -0.22 -7.54 4.56
N ASN A 77 -1.14 -8.51 4.42
CA ASN A 77 -1.04 -9.54 3.39
C ASN A 77 -1.07 -8.94 1.98
N LYS A 78 -1.94 -7.95 1.74
CA LYS A 78 -1.99 -7.24 0.45
C LYS A 78 -0.70 -6.47 0.18
N VAL A 79 -0.23 -5.70 1.17
CA VAL A 79 1.02 -4.92 1.06
C VAL A 79 2.20 -5.84 0.74
N GLU A 80 2.33 -6.96 1.46
CA GLU A 80 3.40 -7.92 1.20
C GLU A 80 3.32 -8.53 -0.21
N GLU A 81 2.15 -8.98 -0.64
CA GLU A 81 1.93 -9.55 -1.99
C GLU A 81 2.36 -8.58 -3.10
N LYS A 82 1.92 -7.32 -3.00
CA LYS A 82 2.17 -6.29 -4.00
C LYS A 82 3.62 -5.80 -3.95
N TYR A 83 4.21 -5.68 -2.77
CA TYR A 83 5.63 -5.37 -2.63
C TYR A 83 6.54 -6.43 -3.26
N GLN A 84 6.20 -7.73 -3.12
CA GLN A 84 6.92 -8.78 -3.83
C GLN A 84 6.75 -8.69 -5.36
N THR A 85 5.59 -8.25 -5.83
CA THR A 85 5.35 -8.00 -7.26
C THR A 85 6.22 -6.86 -7.77
N ILE A 86 6.29 -5.74 -7.05
CA ILE A 86 7.15 -4.59 -7.36
C ILE A 86 8.61 -5.03 -7.44
N LYS A 87 9.11 -5.79 -6.45
CA LYS A 87 10.49 -6.33 -6.45
C LYS A 87 10.79 -7.20 -7.68
N LYS A 88 9.85 -8.05 -8.10
CA LYS A 88 10.00 -8.87 -9.32
C LYS A 88 10.05 -8.03 -10.60
N LEU A 89 9.29 -6.96 -10.68
CA LEU A 89 9.28 -6.05 -11.83
C LEU A 89 10.59 -5.24 -11.93
N SER A 90 11.14 -4.82 -10.79
CA SER A 90 12.43 -4.13 -10.72
C SER A 90 13.60 -5.00 -11.15
N THR A 91 13.60 -6.29 -10.75
CA THR A 91 14.67 -7.23 -11.15
C THR A 91 14.62 -7.66 -12.61
N ARG A 92 13.44 -7.67 -13.24
CA ARG A 92 13.28 -7.97 -14.68
C ARG A 92 13.69 -6.84 -15.62
N SER A 93 14.04 -5.67 -15.07
CA SER A 93 14.45 -4.50 -15.85
C SER A 93 15.98 -4.39 -16.04
N THR A 94 16.74 -5.43 -15.64
CA THR A 94 18.21 -5.54 -15.83
C THR A 94 18.54 -6.57 -16.89
#